data_AF-A0A7D5J443-F1
#
_entry.id   AF-A0A7D5J443-F1
#
_cell.length_a   1.000
_cell.length_b   1.000
_cell.length_c   1.000
_cell.angle_alpha   90.00
_cell.angle_beta   90.00
_cell.angle_gamma   90.00
#
_symmetry.space_group_name_H-M   'P 1'
#
loop_
_entity.id
_entity.type
_entity.pdbx_description
1 polymer ?
#
loop_
_entity_poly.entity_id
_entity_poly.type
_entity_poly.pdbx_seq_one_letter_code
_entity_poly.pdbx_strand_id
1 'polypeptide(L)'
;MLGYKHTREAIKKMTLRLADKSKHPMYGKKHKADAKKAISKPGSLNPMFNKTHKIDYKQKISAAISKTPLGLYDLNNNLIKSFKNQVEIATEYGVFKGTVGRYLKSGKILLGKYYIRKLDN
;
A
#
# COMPACT_ATOMS: atom_id res chain seq x y z
N MET A 1 26.30 -5.63 -38.76
CA MET A 1 26.37 -5.90 -37.30
C MET A 1 25.11 -6.65 -36.88
N LEU A 2 25.12 -7.99 -37.01
CA LEU A 2 24.08 -8.86 -36.47
C LEU A 2 24.27 -8.88 -34.95
N GLY A 3 23.33 -8.37 -34.14
CA GLY A 3 23.36 -8.71 -32.71
C GLY A 3 22.80 -7.77 -31.67
N TYR A 4 22.19 -6.61 -31.98
CA TYR A 4 21.78 -5.72 -30.87
C TYR A 4 20.32 -5.87 -30.40
N LYS A 5 19.37 -6.22 -31.29
CA LYS A 5 17.95 -6.32 -30.92
C LYS A 5 17.32 -7.55 -31.52
N HIS A 6 16.46 -8.21 -30.75
CA HIS A 6 15.63 -9.30 -31.24
C HIS A 6 14.68 -8.80 -32.33
N THR A 7 14.46 -9.61 -33.36
CA THR A 7 13.41 -9.36 -34.35
C THR A 7 12.03 -9.46 -33.68
N ARG A 8 11.00 -8.83 -34.27
CA ARG A 8 9.63 -8.91 -33.75
C ARG A 8 9.14 -10.37 -33.63
N GLU A 9 9.52 -11.21 -34.59
CA GLU A 9 9.22 -12.64 -34.59
C GLU A 9 9.88 -13.38 -33.43
N ALA A 10 11.16 -13.10 -33.16
CA ALA A 10 11.87 -13.69 -32.03
C ALA A 10 11.24 -13.26 -30.69
N ILE A 11 10.88 -11.99 -30.54
CA ILE A 11 10.18 -11.49 -29.35
C ILE A 11 8.84 -12.20 -29.17
N LYS A 12 8.04 -12.30 -30.25
CA LYS A 12 6.74 -12.99 -30.23
C LYS A 12 6.88 -14.48 -29.87
N LYS A 13 7.91 -15.16 -30.36
CA LYS A 13 8.20 -16.56 -30.00
C LYS A 13 8.59 -16.70 -28.53
N MET A 14 9.39 -15.77 -28.01
CA MET A 14 9.78 -15.76 -26.59
C MET A 14 8.59 -15.52 -25.66
N THR A 15 7.69 -14.59 -26.00
CA THR A 15 6.49 -14.32 -25.21
C THR A 15 5.52 -15.49 -25.24
N LEU A 16 5.24 -16.05 -26.43
CA LEU A 16 4.35 -17.22 -26.57
C LEU A 16 4.85 -18.45 -25.80
N ARG A 17 6.17 -18.69 -25.77
CA ARG A 17 6.75 -19.80 -25.01
C ARG A 17 6.46 -19.69 -23.51
N LEU A 18 6.41 -18.47 -22.98
CA LEU A 18 6.18 -18.20 -21.55
C LEU A 18 4.72 -17.88 -21.22
N ALA A 19 3.81 -17.88 -22.21
CA ALA A 19 2.38 -17.66 -22.00
C ALA A 19 1.76 -18.72 -21.09
N ASP A 20 2.24 -19.97 -21.23
CA ASP A 20 1.95 -21.05 -20.30
C ASP A 20 3.08 -21.14 -19.26
N LYS A 21 2.73 -20.86 -18.00
CA LYS A 21 3.69 -20.86 -16.89
C LYS A 21 4.33 -22.22 -16.66
N SER A 22 3.65 -23.31 -17.00
CA SER A 22 4.17 -24.68 -16.86
C SER A 22 5.38 -24.96 -17.75
N LYS A 23 5.48 -24.24 -18.88
CA LYS A 23 6.58 -24.37 -19.86
C LYS A 23 7.83 -23.59 -19.45
N HIS A 24 7.79 -22.85 -18.34
CA HIS A 24 8.96 -22.12 -17.86
C HIS A 24 10.03 -23.14 -17.38
N PRO A 25 11.31 -23.02 -17.79
CA PRO A 25 12.37 -23.97 -17.40
C PRO A 25 12.59 -24.12 -15.89
N MET A 26 12.14 -23.12 -15.13
CA MET A 26 12.17 -23.08 -13.66
C MET A 26 10.81 -23.32 -13.01
N TYR A 27 9.78 -23.72 -13.76
CA TYR A 27 8.48 -24.05 -13.20
C TYR A 27 8.61 -25.21 -12.21
N GLY A 28 7.94 -25.09 -11.05
CA GLY A 28 8.01 -26.09 -9.97
C GLY A 28 9.34 -26.16 -9.20
N LYS A 29 10.43 -25.55 -9.71
CA LYS A 29 11.73 -25.57 -9.03
C LYS A 29 11.75 -24.57 -7.87
N LYS A 30 12.13 -25.06 -6.68
CA LYS A 30 12.29 -24.24 -5.46
C LYS A 30 13.73 -24.33 -4.96
N HIS A 31 14.27 -23.22 -4.48
CA HIS A 31 15.55 -23.23 -3.77
C HIS A 31 15.44 -24.05 -2.48
N LYS A 32 16.47 -24.87 -2.20
CA LYS A 32 16.67 -25.53 -0.91
C LYS A 32 16.88 -24.48 0.19
N ALA A 33 16.68 -24.87 1.45
CA ALA A 33 16.83 -23.97 2.60
C ALA A 33 18.23 -23.30 2.64
N ASP A 34 19.30 -24.06 2.37
CA ASP A 34 20.67 -23.56 2.38
C ASP A 34 20.92 -22.52 1.30
N ALA A 35 20.39 -22.75 0.09
CA ALA A 35 20.46 -21.77 -0.99
C ALA A 35 19.69 -20.49 -0.65
N LYS A 36 18.51 -20.60 -0.03
CA LYS A 36 17.76 -19.43 0.45
C LYS A 36 18.56 -18.65 1.50
N LYS A 37 19.22 -19.35 2.42
CA LYS A 37 20.07 -18.74 3.46
C LYS A 37 21.25 -18.00 2.83
N ALA A 38 21.94 -18.61 1.88
CA ALA A 38 23.06 -17.99 1.16
C ALA A 38 22.66 -16.75 0.35
N ILE A 39 21.47 -16.76 -0.27
CA ILE A 39 20.97 -15.63 -1.07
C ILE A 39 20.44 -14.50 -0.18
N SER A 40 19.90 -14.83 1.01
CA SER A 40 19.32 -13.86 1.91
C SER A 40 20.36 -12.92 2.52
N LYS A 41 20.01 -11.63 2.65
CA LYS A 41 20.82 -10.61 3.31
C LYS A 41 20.10 -10.03 4.53
N PRO A 42 19.92 -10.82 5.61
CA PRO A 42 19.24 -10.36 6.83
C PRO A 42 20.15 -9.48 7.69
N GLY A 43 19.53 -8.68 8.58
CA GLY A 43 20.25 -7.89 9.58
C GLY A 43 21.29 -6.97 8.96
N SER A 44 22.54 -7.04 9.46
CA SER A 44 23.67 -6.21 9.03
C SER A 44 24.11 -6.42 7.58
N LEU A 45 23.73 -7.53 6.95
CA LEU A 45 24.01 -7.77 5.52
C LEU A 45 23.08 -6.97 4.60
N ASN A 46 21.97 -6.45 5.12
CA ASN A 46 21.07 -5.60 4.35
C ASN A 46 21.76 -4.25 4.07
N PRO A 47 21.88 -3.80 2.80
CA PRO A 47 22.45 -2.48 2.47
C PRO A 47 21.76 -1.30 3.13
N MET A 48 20.54 -1.48 3.64
CA MET A 48 19.74 -0.49 4.36
C MET A 48 19.83 -0.62 5.89
N PHE A 49 20.60 -1.58 6.41
CA PHE A 49 20.81 -1.72 7.85
C PHE A 49 21.44 -0.44 8.44
N ASN A 50 20.95 0.00 9.60
CA ASN A 50 21.32 1.25 10.27
C ASN A 50 21.13 2.54 9.45
N LYS A 51 20.50 2.50 8.26
CA LYS A 51 20.16 3.70 7.50
C LYS A 51 18.76 4.19 7.90
N THR A 52 18.61 5.51 8.00
CA THR A 52 17.33 6.16 8.30
C THR A 52 16.79 6.92 7.09
N HIS A 53 15.45 6.99 6.98
CA HIS A 53 14.81 7.80 5.95
C HIS A 53 14.90 9.29 6.30
N LYS A 54 15.17 10.13 5.29
CA LYS A 54 15.03 11.58 5.40
C LYS A 54 13.55 11.97 5.59
N ILE A 55 13.33 13.19 6.11
CA ILE A 55 12.00 13.68 6.50
C ILE A 55 11.03 13.73 5.30
N ASP A 56 11.50 14.19 4.15
CA ASP A 56 10.73 14.24 2.90
C ASP A 56 10.22 12.85 2.46
N TYR A 57 11.06 11.81 2.56
CA TYR A 57 10.63 10.43 2.27
C TYR A 57 9.64 9.91 3.30
N LYS A 58 9.82 10.23 4.59
CA LYS A 58 8.83 9.86 5.63
C LYS A 58 7.46 10.48 5.34
N GLN A 59 7.42 11.73 4.88
CA GLN A 59 6.18 12.40 4.48
C GLN A 59 5.53 11.71 3.27
N LYS A 60 6.31 11.36 2.23
CA LYS A 60 5.80 10.62 1.06
C LYS A 60 5.23 9.25 1.45
N ILE A 61 5.91 8.51 2.33
CA ILE A 61 5.43 7.23 2.85
C ILE A 61 4.11 7.43 3.62
N SER A 62 4.03 8.44 4.48
CA SER A 62 2.81 8.77 5.23
C SER A 62 1.63 9.10 4.31
N ALA A 63 1.88 9.90 3.26
CA ALA A 63 0.88 10.24 2.27
C ALA A 63 0.38 8.99 1.51
N ALA A 64 1.29 8.09 1.11
CA ALA A 64 0.93 6.84 0.43
C ALA A 64 0.19 5.84 1.34
N ILE A 65 0.46 5.84 2.65
CA ILE A 65 -0.23 4.98 3.63
C ILE A 65 -1.58 5.55 4.06
N SER A 66 -1.84 6.85 3.83
CA SER A 66 -3.12 7.48 4.15
C SER A 66 -4.20 6.98 3.19
N LYS A 67 -4.83 5.86 3.57
CA LYS A 67 -5.63 5.00 2.67
C LYS A 67 -7.03 5.50 2.33
N THR A 68 -7.62 6.38 3.13
CA THR A 68 -9.06 6.67 3.02
C THR A 68 -9.39 8.09 3.45
N PRO A 69 -9.72 8.99 2.51
CA PRO A 69 -10.34 10.26 2.85
C PRO A 69 -11.70 10.00 3.53
N LEU A 70 -12.01 10.80 4.55
CA LEU A 70 -13.21 10.66 5.37
C LEU A 70 -14.00 11.95 5.35
N GLY A 71 -15.32 11.82 5.26
CA GLY A 71 -16.26 12.91 5.41
C GLY A 71 -16.88 12.91 6.81
N LEU A 72 -17.05 14.10 7.37
CA LEU A 72 -17.84 14.36 8.55
C LEU A 72 -19.19 14.94 8.11
N TYR A 73 -20.27 14.31 8.56
CA TYR A 73 -21.62 14.64 8.15
C TYR A 73 -22.46 15.06 9.36
N ASP A 74 -23.40 15.98 9.16
CA ASP A 74 -24.40 16.32 10.17
C ASP A 74 -25.42 15.17 10.36
N LEU A 75 -26.37 15.36 11.28
CA LEU A 75 -27.43 14.37 11.54
C LEU A 75 -28.39 14.19 10.34
N ASN A 76 -28.45 15.17 9.45
CA ASN A 76 -29.24 15.14 8.21
C ASN A 76 -28.47 14.53 7.03
N ASN A 77 -27.25 14.00 7.26
CA ASN A 77 -26.32 13.49 6.26
C ASN A 77 -25.80 14.52 5.25
N ASN A 78 -25.78 15.79 5.59
CA ASN A 78 -25.07 16.80 4.79
C ASN A 78 -23.57 16.77 5.14
N LEU A 79 -22.72 16.82 4.11
CA LEU A 79 -21.27 16.87 4.29
C LEU A 79 -20.87 18.23 4.90
N ILE A 80 -20.28 18.21 6.09
CA ILE A 80 -19.77 19.40 6.77
C ILE A 80 -18.32 19.64 6.34
N LYS A 81 -17.48 18.59 6.43
CA LYS A 81 -16.03 18.72 6.22
C LYS A 81 -15.39 17.41 5.77
N SER A 82 -14.40 17.51 4.91
CA SER A 82 -13.57 16.38 4.46
C SER A 82 -12.20 16.37 5.13
N PHE A 83 -11.70 15.19 5.41
CA PHE A 83 -10.42 14.94 6.08
C PHE A 83 -9.61 13.93 5.28
N LYS A 84 -8.28 14.04 5.33
CA LYS A 84 -7.40 13.08 4.64
C LYS A 84 -7.41 11.71 5.31
N ASN A 85 -7.55 11.67 6.63
CA ASN A 85 -7.56 10.45 7.41
C ASN A 85 -8.24 10.64 8.78
N GLN A 86 -8.43 9.53 9.49
CA GLN A 86 -9.02 9.50 10.84
C GLN A 86 -8.21 10.23 11.92
N VAL A 87 -6.91 10.45 11.69
CA VAL A 87 -6.04 11.14 12.66
C VAL A 87 -6.33 12.64 12.65
N GLU A 88 -6.62 13.24 11.50
CA GLU A 88 -6.99 14.65 11.42
C GLU A 88 -8.29 14.93 12.18
N ILE A 89 -9.31 14.09 12.01
CA ILE A 89 -10.57 14.15 12.78
C ILE A 89 -10.29 14.03 14.28
N ALA A 90 -9.44 13.08 14.66
CA ALA A 90 -9.08 12.84 16.05
C ALA A 90 -8.42 14.07 16.70
N THR A 91 -7.47 14.68 16.00
CA THR A 91 -6.77 15.88 16.46
C THR A 91 -7.71 17.08 16.56
N GLU A 92 -8.57 17.30 15.56
CA GLU A 92 -9.46 18.48 15.53
C GLU A 92 -10.54 18.43 16.62
N TYR A 93 -11.12 17.26 16.87
CA TYR A 93 -12.19 17.10 17.85
C TYR A 93 -11.72 16.61 19.22
N GLY A 94 -10.40 16.47 19.43
CA GLY A 94 -9.83 16.01 20.70
C GLY A 94 -10.25 14.59 21.10
N VAL A 95 -10.51 13.72 20.12
CA VAL A 95 -10.96 12.33 20.36
C VAL A 95 -9.87 11.33 20.03
N PHE A 96 -9.87 10.17 20.67
CA PHE A 96 -8.91 9.11 20.34
C PHE A 96 -9.14 8.57 18.92
N LYS A 97 -8.08 8.45 18.10
CA LYS A 97 -8.16 7.93 16.72
C LYS A 97 -8.86 6.58 16.59
N GLY A 98 -8.73 5.72 17.61
CA GLY A 98 -9.42 4.43 17.67
C GLY A 98 -10.94 4.56 17.81
N THR A 99 -11.43 5.62 18.46
CA THR A 99 -12.86 5.93 18.54
C THR A 99 -13.41 6.32 17.18
N VAL A 100 -12.73 7.20 16.45
CA VAL A 100 -13.06 7.55 15.05
C VAL A 100 -13.14 6.29 14.18
N GLY A 101 -12.11 5.43 14.24
CA GLY A 101 -12.09 4.18 13.48
C GLY A 101 -13.21 3.19 13.85
N ARG A 102 -13.58 3.09 15.13
CA ARG A 102 -14.73 2.28 15.58
C ARG A 102 -16.06 2.85 15.08
N TYR A 103 -16.22 4.17 15.11
CA TYR A 103 -17.46 4.84 14.74
C TYR A 103 -17.66 4.82 13.23
N LEU A 104 -16.57 4.95 12.46
CA LEU A 104 -16.57 4.72 11.02
C LEU A 104 -17.08 3.31 10.63
N LYS A 105 -16.72 2.28 11.41
CA LYS A 105 -17.16 0.89 11.16
C LYS A 105 -18.58 0.61 11.63
N SER A 106 -18.97 1.19 12.77
CA SER A 106 -20.26 0.93 13.41
C SER A 106 -21.37 1.90 13.00
N GLY A 107 -21.05 2.98 12.29
CA GLY A 107 -22.01 4.03 11.92
C GLY A 107 -22.52 4.86 13.09
N LYS A 108 -21.86 4.80 14.26
CA LYS A 108 -22.28 5.54 15.47
C LYS A 108 -22.01 7.04 15.33
N ILE A 109 -22.84 7.82 16.02
CA ILE A 109 -22.75 9.28 16.06
C ILE A 109 -21.59 9.72 16.96
N LEU A 110 -20.59 10.37 16.37
CA LEU A 110 -19.48 10.98 17.08
C LEU A 110 -19.97 12.22 17.85
N LEU A 111 -19.65 12.30 19.15
CA LEU A 111 -20.00 13.42 20.04
C LEU A 111 -21.51 13.77 20.06
N GLY A 112 -22.38 12.83 19.66
CA GLY A 112 -23.82 13.09 19.53
C GLY A 112 -24.20 14.06 18.40
N LYS A 113 -23.26 14.45 17.54
CA LYS A 113 -23.46 15.49 16.52
C LYS A 113 -23.16 15.04 15.09
N TYR A 114 -22.23 14.10 14.89
CA TYR A 114 -21.66 13.86 13.57
C TYR A 114 -21.64 12.38 13.17
N TYR A 115 -21.92 12.11 11.89
CA TYR A 115 -21.59 10.83 11.27
C TYR A 115 -20.23 10.89 10.58
N ILE A 116 -19.51 9.76 10.57
CA ILE A 116 -18.22 9.62 9.88
C ILE A 116 -18.40 8.59 8.78
N ARG A 117 -18.12 8.97 7.53
CA ARG A 117 -18.19 8.06 6.38
C ARG A 117 -16.94 8.19 5.52
N LYS A 118 -16.69 7.18 4.70
CA LYS A 118 -15.65 7.27 3.67
C LYS A 118 -16.15 8.18 2.56
N LEU A 119 -15.24 8.97 1.99
CA LEU A 119 -15.50 9.65 0.72
C LEU A 119 -15.17 8.66 -0.39
N ASP A 120 -16.13 8.41 -1.27
CA ASP A 120 -15.87 7.70 -2.51
C ASP A 120 -15.09 8.66 -3.43
N ASN A 121 -13.94 8.20 -3.92
CA ASN A 121 -13.15 8.91 -4.93
C ASN A 121 -13.74 8.66 -6.32
#